data_AF-A0A6B3ELR7-F1
#
_entry.id   AF-A0A6B3ELR7-F1
#
_cell.length_a   1.000
_cell.length_b   1.000
_cell.length_c   1.000
_cell.angle_alpha   90.00
_cell.angle_beta   90.00
_cell.angle_gamma   90.00
#
_symmetry.space_group_name_H-M   'P 1'
#
loop_
_entity.id
_entity.type
_entity.pdbx_description
1 polymer ?
#
loop_
_entity_poly.entity_id
_entity_poly.type
_entity_poly.pdbx_seq_one_letter_code
_entity_poly.pdbx_strand_id
1 'polypeptide(L)'
;SNGDRWYLDKARAIYDWTWAKLLDRSTGGVHENMQADGTLSSGQTVYSAGAFVSAAQAIYRNQGGGSLFDDAKRTVDWVIRDRTTNGIMTNGQREGTWQSEFARGMGEFVRENNLWSQYYDFMKRNADAAWNVRRTDLGLTWNRWDAQTPR
;
A
#
# COMPACT_ATOMS: atom_id res chain seq x y z
N SER A 1 11.66 -1.99 -20.00
CA SER A 1 10.50 -1.50 -20.77
C SER A 1 10.73 -1.88 -22.22
N ASN A 2 9.79 -2.55 -22.88
CA ASN A 2 9.86 -2.81 -24.33
C ASN A 2 9.34 -1.62 -25.18
N GLY A 3 8.94 -0.51 -24.53
CA GLY A 3 8.47 0.71 -25.19
C GLY A 3 7.06 0.61 -25.77
N ASP A 4 6.36 -0.52 -25.61
CA ASP A 4 5.04 -0.73 -26.20
C ASP A 4 3.94 -0.04 -25.38
N ARG A 5 3.31 0.95 -26.01
CA ARG A 5 2.24 1.77 -25.43
C ARG A 5 0.99 0.96 -25.08
N TRP A 6 0.78 -0.20 -25.72
CA TRP A 6 -0.36 -1.08 -25.45
C TRP A 6 -0.46 -1.48 -23.97
N TYR A 7 0.66 -1.84 -23.34
CA TYR A 7 0.67 -2.24 -21.92
C TYR A 7 0.36 -1.06 -21.00
N LEU A 8 0.87 0.13 -21.32
CA LEU A 8 0.63 1.33 -20.54
C LEU A 8 -0.84 1.77 -20.62
N ASP A 9 -1.44 1.70 -21.82
CA ASP A 9 -2.85 2.06 -22.02
C ASP A 9 -3.78 1.07 -21.30
N LYS A 10 -3.44 -0.23 -21.28
CA LYS A 10 -4.19 -1.23 -20.51
C LYS A 10 -4.05 -1.05 -19.00
N ALA A 11 -2.83 -0.80 -18.52
CA ALA A 11 -2.59 -0.49 -17.11
C ALA A 11 -3.39 0.75 -16.67
N ARG A 12 -3.41 1.78 -17.53
CA ARG A 12 -4.18 2.99 -17.29
C ARG A 12 -5.68 2.72 -17.22
N ALA A 13 -6.23 1.96 -18.16
CA ALA A 13 -7.65 1.63 -18.16
C ALA A 13 -8.09 0.84 -16.92
N ILE A 14 -7.25 -0.10 -16.45
CA ILE A 14 -7.51 -0.85 -15.20
C ILE A 14 -7.46 0.10 -14.01
N TYR A 15 -6.43 0.95 -13.93
CA TYR A 15 -6.31 1.93 -12.85
C TYR A 15 -7.50 2.88 -12.79
N ASP A 16 -7.92 3.45 -13.93
CA ASP A 16 -9.04 4.38 -13.98
C ASP A 16 -10.34 3.72 -13.51
N TRP A 17 -10.53 2.43 -13.82
CA TRP A 17 -11.66 1.66 -13.30
C TRP A 17 -11.55 1.45 -11.79
N THR A 18 -10.38 1.04 -11.27
CA THR A 18 -10.13 0.87 -9.84
C THR A 18 -10.33 2.18 -9.09
N TRP A 19 -9.83 3.29 -9.62
CA TRP A 19 -10.02 4.63 -9.09
C TRP A 19 -11.51 5.02 -9.05
N ALA A 20 -12.25 4.75 -10.12
CA ALA A 20 -13.66 5.12 -10.21
C ALA A 20 -14.59 4.25 -9.35
N LYS A 21 -14.20 2.99 -9.08
CA LYS A 21 -15.06 2.00 -8.43
C LYS A 21 -14.64 1.62 -7.03
N LEU A 22 -13.35 1.48 -6.76
CA LEU A 22 -12.83 0.89 -5.53
C LEU A 22 -12.14 1.89 -4.61
N LEU A 23 -11.70 3.05 -5.11
CA LEU A 23 -11.11 4.08 -4.26
C LEU A 23 -12.20 4.91 -3.57
N ASP A 24 -12.20 4.92 -2.24
CA ASP A 24 -12.90 5.94 -1.48
C ASP A 24 -12.07 7.22 -1.47
N ARG A 25 -12.46 8.17 -2.33
CA ARG A 25 -11.74 9.43 -2.52
C ARG A 25 -11.81 10.36 -1.29
N SER A 26 -12.75 10.14 -0.38
CA SER A 26 -12.86 10.95 0.84
C SER A 26 -11.82 10.55 1.89
N THR A 27 -11.53 9.26 2.00
CA THR A 27 -10.61 8.72 3.01
C THR A 27 -9.24 8.34 2.46
N GLY A 28 -9.16 7.90 1.21
CA GLY A 28 -7.98 7.28 0.59
C GLY A 28 -7.97 5.75 0.66
N GLY A 29 -8.95 5.13 1.31
CA GLY A 29 -9.07 3.68 1.42
C GLY A 29 -9.49 3.02 0.10
N VAL A 30 -9.02 1.79 -0.11
CA VAL A 30 -9.31 1.02 -1.33
C VAL A 30 -10.09 -0.24 -0.96
N HIS A 31 -11.29 -0.38 -1.50
CA HIS A 31 -12.12 -1.58 -1.35
C HIS A 31 -11.44 -2.78 -2.03
N GLU A 32 -11.57 -3.95 -1.42
CA GLU A 32 -11.00 -5.19 -1.95
C GLU A 32 -11.64 -5.59 -3.28
N ASN A 33 -12.97 -5.58 -3.34
CA ASN A 33 -13.69 -5.97 -4.54
C ASN A 33 -15.06 -5.28 -4.65
N MET A 34 -15.70 -5.52 -5.78
CA MET A 34 -17.07 -5.15 -6.07
C MET A 34 -17.77 -6.37 -6.66
N GLN A 35 -18.95 -6.70 -6.14
CA GLN A 35 -19.80 -7.73 -6.71
C GLN A 35 -20.35 -7.30 -8.08
N ALA A 36 -20.85 -8.26 -8.86
CA ALA A 36 -21.37 -8.00 -10.21
C ALA A 36 -22.55 -7.02 -10.24
N ASP A 37 -23.28 -6.89 -9.13
CA ASP A 37 -24.39 -5.95 -8.95
C ASP A 37 -23.93 -4.52 -8.56
N GLY A 38 -22.62 -4.31 -8.39
CA GLY A 38 -22.04 -3.03 -7.98
C GLY A 38 -21.84 -2.87 -6.48
N THR A 39 -22.19 -3.86 -5.66
CA THR A 39 -21.99 -3.80 -4.21
C THR A 39 -20.51 -3.92 -3.86
N LEU A 40 -19.94 -2.91 -3.19
CA LEU A 40 -18.56 -2.93 -2.71
C LEU A 40 -18.40 -3.84 -1.50
N SER A 41 -17.22 -4.46 -1.35
CA SER A 41 -16.85 -5.10 -0.09
C SER A 41 -16.92 -4.10 1.05
N SER A 42 -17.38 -4.56 2.22
CA SER A 42 -17.33 -3.77 3.44
C SER A 42 -15.88 -3.44 3.88
N GLY A 43 -14.90 -4.24 3.46
CA GLY A 43 -13.49 -4.07 3.80
C GLY A 43 -12.71 -3.19 2.83
N GLN A 44 -12.00 -2.21 3.40
CA GLN A 44 -10.86 -1.54 2.75
C GLN A 44 -9.56 -2.07 3.37
N THR A 45 -8.62 -2.54 2.54
CA THR A 45 -7.47 -3.32 2.99
C THR A 45 -6.13 -2.66 2.65
N VAL A 46 -5.09 -2.98 3.43
CA VAL A 46 -3.73 -2.41 3.24
C VAL A 46 -3.04 -2.98 2.01
N TYR A 47 -3.24 -4.26 1.66
CA TYR A 47 -2.65 -4.79 0.43
C TYR A 47 -3.26 -4.14 -0.82
N SER A 48 -4.59 -3.91 -0.86
CA SER A 48 -5.23 -3.20 -1.97
C SER A 48 -4.71 -1.76 -2.07
N ALA A 49 -4.52 -1.09 -0.94
CA ALA A 49 -3.87 0.22 -0.89
C ALA A 49 -2.43 0.17 -1.44
N GLY A 50 -1.63 -0.84 -1.08
CA GLY A 50 -0.28 -1.01 -1.58
C GLY A 50 -0.21 -1.20 -3.10
N ALA A 51 -1.04 -2.08 -3.63
CA ALA A 51 -1.15 -2.31 -5.07
C ALA A 51 -1.62 -1.04 -5.81
N PHE A 52 -2.62 -0.33 -5.26
CA PHE A 52 -3.12 0.92 -5.83
C PHE A 52 -2.03 2.01 -5.87
N VAL A 53 -1.29 2.20 -4.78
CA VAL A 53 -0.19 3.18 -4.71
C VAL A 53 0.92 2.85 -5.71
N SER A 54 1.32 1.58 -5.81
CA SER A 54 2.32 1.12 -6.79
C SER A 54 1.85 1.38 -8.23
N ALA A 55 0.57 1.10 -8.54
CA ALA A 55 -0.01 1.35 -9.86
C ALA A 55 -0.10 2.85 -10.19
N ALA A 56 -0.59 3.66 -9.25
CA ALA A 56 -0.66 5.12 -9.40
C ALA A 56 0.73 5.71 -9.68
N GLN A 57 1.73 5.29 -8.90
CA GLN A 57 3.12 5.75 -9.07
C GLN A 57 3.69 5.32 -10.42
N ALA A 58 3.48 4.07 -10.83
CA ALA A 58 3.98 3.58 -12.11
C ALA A 58 3.37 4.35 -13.30
N ILE A 59 2.07 4.66 -13.25
CA ILE A 59 1.42 5.46 -14.29
C ILE A 59 1.90 6.92 -14.24
N TYR A 60 1.95 7.52 -13.05
CA TYR A 60 2.42 8.90 -12.85
C TYR A 60 3.83 9.11 -13.43
N ARG A 61 4.75 8.17 -13.19
CA ARG A 61 6.10 8.23 -13.77
C ARG A 61 6.11 8.22 -15.30
N ASN A 62 5.15 7.55 -15.95
CA ASN A 62 5.13 7.39 -17.42
C ASN A 62 4.28 8.45 -18.14
N GLN A 63 3.22 8.95 -17.52
CA GLN A 63 2.25 9.84 -18.15
C GLN A 63 2.11 11.20 -17.46
N GLY A 64 2.62 11.36 -16.23
CA GLY A 64 2.34 12.50 -15.37
C GLY A 64 0.89 12.53 -14.87
N GLY A 65 0.46 13.69 -14.36
CA GLY A 65 -0.91 13.95 -13.89
C GLY A 65 -0.99 14.07 -12.36
N GLY A 66 -1.25 15.28 -11.87
CA GLY A 66 -1.24 15.60 -10.42
C GLY A 66 -2.22 14.75 -9.59
N SER A 67 -3.38 14.40 -10.15
CA SER A 67 -4.36 13.57 -9.43
C SER A 67 -3.84 12.18 -9.06
N LEU A 68 -2.99 11.56 -9.90
CA LEU A 68 -2.41 10.25 -9.60
C LEU A 68 -1.49 10.31 -8.37
N PHE A 69 -0.69 11.38 -8.30
CA PHE A 69 0.17 11.64 -7.14
C PHE A 69 -0.66 11.90 -5.89
N ASP A 70 -1.68 12.76 -5.98
CA ASP A 70 -2.52 13.13 -4.85
C ASP A 70 -3.31 11.93 -4.31
N ASP A 71 -3.81 11.07 -5.18
CA ASP A 71 -4.54 9.86 -4.78
C ASP A 71 -3.59 8.82 -4.15
N ALA A 72 -2.40 8.60 -4.71
CA ALA A 72 -1.38 7.75 -4.09
C ALA A 72 -1.01 8.26 -2.70
N LYS A 73 -0.78 9.58 -2.57
CA LYS A 73 -0.45 10.22 -1.31
C LYS A 73 -1.58 10.04 -0.29
N ARG A 74 -2.83 10.30 -0.69
CA ARG A 74 -4.02 10.14 0.18
C ARG A 74 -4.15 8.71 0.69
N THR A 75 -3.90 7.72 -0.17
CA THR A 75 -3.93 6.30 0.21
C THR A 75 -2.80 5.93 1.18
N VAL A 76 -1.58 6.45 0.99
CA VAL A 76 -0.48 6.27 1.96
C VAL A 76 -0.84 6.88 3.31
N ASP A 77 -1.33 8.12 3.32
CA ASP A 77 -1.73 8.82 4.55
C ASP A 77 -2.87 8.10 5.28
N TRP A 78 -3.82 7.52 4.55
CA TRP A 78 -4.88 6.69 5.09
C TRP A 78 -4.35 5.44 5.80
N VAL A 79 -3.39 4.71 5.23
CA VAL A 79 -2.81 3.53 5.89
C VAL A 79 -2.15 3.94 7.21
N ILE A 80 -1.36 5.00 7.20
CA ILE A 80 -0.66 5.49 8.40
C ILE A 80 -1.68 5.86 9.50
N ARG A 81 -2.75 6.56 9.12
CA ARG A 81 -3.79 7.08 10.04
C ARG A 81 -4.73 5.99 10.56
N ASP A 82 -5.20 5.09 9.70
CA ASP A 82 -6.35 4.22 9.99
C ASP A 82 -6.04 2.73 9.98
N ARG A 83 -4.82 2.33 9.62
CA ARG A 83 -4.44 0.91 9.48
C ARG A 83 -3.18 0.57 10.27
N THR A 84 -2.99 1.26 11.39
CA THR A 84 -1.88 1.00 12.32
C THR A 84 -2.40 0.81 13.74
N THR A 85 -1.67 0.00 14.53
CA THR A 85 -1.83 -0.09 15.98
C THR A 85 -0.57 0.51 16.61
N ASN A 86 -0.72 1.60 17.37
CA ASN A 86 0.42 2.35 17.94
C ASN A 86 1.50 2.71 16.90
N GLY A 87 1.07 3.07 15.68
CA GLY A 87 1.96 3.42 14.56
C GLY A 87 2.62 2.24 13.85
N ILE A 88 2.29 0.99 14.20
CA ILE A 88 2.79 -0.23 13.55
C ILE A 88 1.70 -0.83 12.66
N MET A 89 2.05 -1.19 11.42
CA MET A 89 1.18 -1.90 10.49
C MET A 89 1.04 -3.36 10.92
N THR A 90 0.02 -3.62 11.73
CA THR A 90 -0.29 -4.95 12.26
C THR A 90 -1.79 -5.08 12.39
N ASN A 91 -2.35 -6.21 11.97
CA ASN A 91 -3.80 -6.46 12.03
C ASN A 91 -4.17 -7.68 12.88
N GLY A 92 -3.21 -8.35 13.51
CA GLY A 92 -3.52 -9.52 14.34
C GLY A 92 -3.77 -10.81 13.56
N GLN A 93 -3.96 -10.73 12.24
CA GLN A 93 -4.40 -11.84 11.40
C GLN A 93 -3.23 -12.65 10.86
N ARG A 94 -3.48 -13.86 10.35
CA ARG A 94 -2.47 -14.69 9.65
C ARG A 94 -2.40 -14.38 8.15
N GLU A 95 -2.43 -13.10 7.80
CA GLU A 95 -2.38 -12.61 6.42
C GLU A 95 -0.97 -12.09 6.14
N GLY A 96 -0.06 -12.99 5.79
CA GLY A 96 1.37 -12.67 5.70
C GLY A 96 1.75 -11.61 4.66
N THR A 97 0.89 -11.34 3.68
CA THR A 97 1.15 -10.43 2.55
C THR A 97 0.64 -9.00 2.77
N TRP A 98 -0.12 -8.77 3.85
CA TRP A 98 -0.85 -7.52 4.07
C TRP A 98 0.08 -6.31 4.15
N GLN A 99 1.11 -6.38 4.99
CA GLN A 99 2.09 -5.31 5.15
C GLN A 99 3.10 -5.23 4.00
N SER A 100 3.48 -6.38 3.40
CA SER A 100 4.55 -6.42 2.41
C SER A 100 4.16 -5.70 1.12
N GLU A 101 2.92 -5.88 0.66
CA GLU A 101 2.43 -5.20 -0.56
C GLU A 101 2.39 -3.68 -0.37
N PHE A 102 1.95 -3.22 0.79
CA PHE A 102 1.96 -1.79 1.10
C PHE A 102 3.37 -1.23 1.26
N ALA A 103 4.25 -1.92 1.98
CA ALA A 103 5.63 -1.47 2.15
C ALA A 103 6.34 -1.32 0.79
N ARG A 104 6.07 -2.22 -0.16
CA ARG A 104 6.59 -2.13 -1.53
C ARG A 104 6.03 -0.90 -2.27
N GLY A 105 4.71 -0.75 -2.33
CA GLY A 105 4.07 0.39 -3.01
C GLY A 105 4.47 1.74 -2.41
N MET A 106 4.47 1.84 -1.08
CA MET A 106 4.92 3.02 -0.35
C MET A 106 6.40 3.32 -0.63
N GLY A 107 7.28 2.31 -0.60
CA GLY A 107 8.70 2.51 -0.88
C GLY A 107 8.96 3.03 -2.29
N GLU A 108 8.25 2.51 -3.29
CA GLU A 108 8.31 3.01 -4.67
C GLU A 108 7.86 4.47 -4.76
N PHE A 109 6.70 4.80 -4.19
CA PHE A 109 6.13 6.15 -4.17
C PHE A 109 7.02 7.16 -3.46
N VAL A 110 7.52 6.84 -2.26
CA VAL A 110 8.37 7.72 -1.46
C VAL A 110 9.69 8.01 -2.16
N ARG A 111 10.34 6.95 -2.67
CA ARG A 111 11.63 7.07 -3.37
C ARG A 111 11.51 7.95 -4.61
N GLU A 112 10.51 7.68 -5.45
CA GLU A 112 10.42 8.31 -6.77
C GLU A 112 9.93 9.76 -6.73
N ASN A 113 9.29 10.17 -5.63
CA ASN A 113 8.81 11.54 -5.45
C ASN A 113 9.60 12.34 -4.38
N ASN A 114 10.71 11.80 -3.90
CA ASN A 114 11.57 12.43 -2.89
C ASN A 114 10.82 12.81 -1.59
N LEU A 115 9.95 11.92 -1.10
CA LEU A 115 9.10 12.18 0.08
C LEU A 115 9.69 11.63 1.39
N TRP A 116 11.00 11.38 1.42
CA TRP A 116 11.68 10.79 2.57
C TRP A 116 11.49 11.61 3.85
N SER A 117 11.58 12.94 3.77
CA SER A 117 11.39 13.81 4.94
C SER A 117 10.00 13.68 5.58
N GLN A 118 9.00 13.24 4.81
CA GLN A 118 7.64 13.08 5.30
C GLN A 118 7.37 11.67 5.86
N TYR A 119 7.97 10.64 5.26
CA TYR A 119 7.56 9.26 5.49
C TYR A 119 8.64 8.36 6.10
N TYR A 120 9.89 8.81 6.17
CA TYR A 120 11.01 8.01 6.66
C TYR A 120 10.78 7.47 8.07
N ASP A 121 10.33 8.30 9.00
CA ASP A 121 10.14 7.91 10.41
C ASP A 121 9.11 6.78 10.53
N PHE A 122 8.02 6.84 9.77
CA PHE A 122 7.02 5.78 9.73
C PHE A 122 7.58 4.47 9.18
N MET A 123 8.29 4.55 8.03
CA MET A 123 8.88 3.38 7.39
C MET A 123 9.93 2.72 8.30
N LYS A 124 10.81 3.52 8.89
CA LYS A 124 11.85 3.06 9.81
C LYS A 124 11.23 2.42 11.05
N ARG A 125 10.24 3.07 11.67
CA ARG A 125 9.57 2.54 12.86
C ARG A 125 8.97 1.15 12.61
N ASN A 126 8.35 0.94 11.45
CA ASN A 126 7.79 -0.35 11.08
C ASN A 126 8.85 -1.41 10.82
N ALA A 127 9.94 -1.05 10.12
CA ALA A 127 11.08 -1.95 9.90
C ALA A 127 11.76 -2.35 11.21
N ASP A 128 12.01 -1.39 12.11
CA ASP A 128 12.58 -1.64 13.44
C ASP A 128 11.68 -2.57 14.26
N ALA A 129 10.36 -2.29 14.28
CA ALA A 129 9.40 -3.09 15.03
C ALA A 129 9.40 -4.55 14.56
N ALA A 130 9.26 -4.77 13.25
CA ALA A 130 9.34 -6.09 12.63
C ALA A 130 10.64 -6.83 12.98
N TRP A 131 11.78 -6.14 12.85
CA TRP A 131 13.10 -6.75 13.09
C TRP A 131 13.36 -7.08 14.57
N ASN A 132 12.90 -6.23 15.48
CA ASN A 132 13.14 -6.37 16.91
C ASN A 132 12.32 -7.52 17.53
N VAL A 133 11.16 -7.85 16.95
CA VAL A 133 10.33 -8.96 17.43
C VAL A 133 10.58 -10.28 16.69
N ARG A 134 11.62 -10.34 15.84
CA ARG A 134 11.97 -11.56 15.12
C ARG A 134 12.40 -12.69 16.07
N ARG A 135 12.39 -13.92 15.56
CA ARG A 135 13.10 -15.05 16.12
C ARG A 135 14.59 -14.97 15.81
N THR A 136 15.41 -14.84 16.84
CA THR A 136 16.86 -14.68 16.67
C THR A 136 17.59 -15.98 16.35
N ASP A 137 16.99 -17.13 16.65
CA ASP A 137 17.54 -18.46 16.35
C ASP A 137 17.50 -18.79 14.86
N LEU A 138 16.48 -18.30 14.13
CA LEU A 138 16.30 -18.55 12.69
C LEU A 138 16.32 -17.28 11.83
N GLY A 139 16.35 -16.09 12.44
CA GLY A 139 16.23 -14.81 11.72
C GLY A 139 14.86 -14.57 11.10
N LEU A 140 13.81 -15.25 11.57
CA LEU A 140 12.46 -15.19 11.00
C LEU A 140 11.59 -14.15 11.68
N THR A 141 10.80 -13.42 10.90
CA THR A 141 9.83 -12.43 11.40
C THR A 141 8.43 -12.87 11.02
N TRP A 142 7.51 -12.88 12.00
CA TRP A 142 6.09 -13.11 11.76
C TRP A 142 5.39 -11.82 11.31
N ASN A 143 4.16 -11.90 10.81
CA ASN A 143 3.40 -10.72 10.38
C ASN A 143 2.77 -9.90 11.53
N ARG A 144 3.05 -10.25 12.79
CA ARG A 144 2.75 -9.42 13.97
C ARG A 144 3.99 -8.62 14.33
N TRP A 145 4.15 -7.45 13.72
CA TRP A 145 5.31 -6.58 13.96
C TRP A 145 5.29 -5.90 15.35
N ASP A 146 4.21 -6.08 16.11
CA ASP A 146 3.99 -5.57 17.46
C ASP A 146 4.15 -6.63 18.56
N ALA A 147 4.48 -7.89 18.22
CA ALA A 147 4.59 -8.97 19.19
C ALA A 147 5.69 -9.97 18.80
N GLN A 148 6.28 -10.62 19.81
CA GLN A 148 7.34 -11.60 19.61
C GLN A 148 6.93 -12.69 18.61
N THR A 149 7.76 -12.92 17.59
CA THR A 149 7.62 -14.01 16.62
C THR A 149 7.57 -15.34 17.37
N PRO A 150 6.51 -16.15 17.22
CA PRO A 150 6.37 -17.42 17.92
C PRO A 150 7.48 -18.42 17.57
N ARG A 151 7.88 -19.21 18.57
CA ARG A 151 8.79 -20.37 18.42
C ARG A 151 8.22 -21.46 17.53
#